data_AF-A0A8C2V0N7-F1
#
_entry.id   AF-A0A8C2V0N7-F1
#
_cell.length_a   1.000
_cell.length_b   1.000
_cell.length_c   1.000
_cell.angle_alpha   90.00
_cell.angle_beta   90.00
_cell.angle_gamma   90.00
#
_symmetry.space_group_name_H-M   'P 1'
#
loop_
_entity.id
_entity.type
_entity.pdbx_description
1 polymer ?
#
loop_
_entity_poly.entity_id
_entity_poly.type
_entity_poly.pdbx_seq_one_letter_code
_entity_poly.pdbx_strand_id
1 'polypeptide(L)'
;MPVLGPRAGAGGRGPLERSSWQVALLRGAAVNRSEVMVWFPGGGFESGSASIFDGSALAAYEDVLVVTTQYRLGIFGFFNTGDQHAPGNWAFMDQLAALSWVQENIKGFGGDPGSVTIFGESAGAISVSSLLQIIADVCGCNASDSKALLNCLRTKPSTELLNLGQKTKSFDRVIDGVFFPDEPLELLSQKTFKAVPSIIGVNNHECGFMLPMQEIPETLSGSNKSLALHAIHSLLHIPIEYLHVVANEYFLGQQSPIEIRDSLLELLGDVFFVVPGLVTARYHRDAGAPVYFYEFQHRPQCFEDTKPAFVKADHSDEIRFVFGGAFLTGDIVMFEEATQEEKLLSRKMMKYWANFARSGNPNGNNLPLWPAYNHTEQYLMLNLNVSLGQRLKEKRVEFWTNIVPLIMSASEALLKPLSSLIFFSLPVPFFFSFAP
;
A
#
# COMPACT_ATOMS: atom_id res chain seq x y z
N MET A 1 19.79 -17.89 -2.66
CA MET A 1 18.69 -17.82 -1.67
C MET A 1 18.00 -19.17 -1.59
N PRO A 2 17.56 -19.65 -0.42
CA PRO A 2 16.65 -20.79 -0.33
C PRO A 2 15.21 -20.33 -0.55
N VAL A 3 14.63 -20.61 -1.72
CA VAL A 3 13.18 -20.48 -1.94
C VAL A 3 12.49 -21.71 -1.36
N LEU A 4 11.49 -21.47 -0.49
CA LEU A 4 10.70 -22.50 0.18
C LEU A 4 9.19 -22.24 -0.06
N GLY A 5 8.44 -23.34 -0.15
CA GLY A 5 7.15 -23.41 -0.84
C GLY A 5 7.21 -24.37 -2.04
N PRO A 6 6.12 -24.55 -2.79
CA PRO A 6 6.13 -25.33 -4.03
C PRO A 6 7.08 -24.68 -5.06
N ARG A 7 8.15 -25.39 -5.44
CA ARG A 7 9.20 -24.85 -6.31
C ARG A 7 8.77 -24.77 -7.77
N ALA A 8 8.84 -23.57 -8.35
CA ALA A 8 8.95 -23.40 -9.79
C ALA A 8 10.31 -23.92 -10.32
N GLY A 9 10.36 -24.25 -11.61
CA GLY A 9 11.58 -24.69 -12.28
C GLY A 9 12.63 -23.57 -12.40
N ALA A 10 13.91 -23.91 -12.25
CA ALA A 10 14.98 -22.93 -12.36
C ALA A 10 15.30 -22.59 -13.83
N GLY A 11 15.14 -21.33 -14.21
CA GLY A 11 15.69 -20.76 -15.44
C GLY A 11 14.67 -20.54 -16.58
N GLY A 12 13.96 -19.42 -16.55
CA GLY A 12 13.18 -18.94 -17.69
C GLY A 12 12.55 -17.57 -17.45
N ARG A 13 12.63 -16.66 -18.44
CA ARG A 13 11.83 -15.42 -18.46
C ARG A 13 10.43 -15.73 -19.03
N GLY A 14 9.71 -16.63 -18.36
CA GLY A 14 8.36 -17.07 -18.73
C GLY A 14 7.27 -16.28 -18.00
N PRO A 15 6.02 -16.30 -18.49
CA PRO A 15 4.90 -15.68 -17.80
C PRO A 15 4.59 -16.39 -16.48
N LEU A 16 3.97 -15.67 -15.54
CA LEU A 16 3.53 -16.15 -14.22
C LEU A 16 2.87 -17.55 -14.30
N GLU A 17 3.59 -18.57 -13.83
CA GLU A 17 3.04 -19.92 -13.71
C GLU A 17 2.00 -19.98 -12.57
N ARG A 18 0.98 -20.80 -12.78
CA ARG A 18 -0.18 -20.90 -11.89
C ARG A 18 0.23 -21.37 -10.48
N SER A 19 -0.41 -20.78 -9.47
CA SER A 19 -0.50 -21.31 -8.10
C SER A 19 0.85 -21.60 -7.40
N SER A 20 1.66 -20.56 -7.19
CA SER A 20 2.64 -20.56 -6.09
C SER A 20 2.57 -19.25 -5.29
N TRP A 21 2.37 -19.36 -3.97
CA TRP A 21 2.94 -18.42 -3.03
C TRP A 21 4.37 -18.89 -2.71
N GLN A 22 5.25 -17.95 -2.37
CA GLN A 22 6.66 -18.23 -2.12
C GLN A 22 7.16 -17.40 -0.95
N VAL A 23 8.06 -17.98 -0.16
CA VAL A 23 8.79 -17.26 0.89
C VAL A 23 10.28 -17.26 0.54
N ALA A 24 10.86 -16.06 0.48
CA ALA A 24 12.30 -15.86 0.45
C ALA A 24 12.75 -15.24 1.78
N LEU A 25 13.84 -15.77 2.34
CA LEU A 25 14.31 -15.43 3.68
C LEU A 25 15.77 -15.00 3.64
N LEU A 26 16.05 -13.84 4.25
CA LEU A 26 17.34 -13.17 4.24
C LEU A 26 17.85 -12.95 5.67
N ARG A 27 19.16 -13.13 5.86
CA ARG A 27 19.80 -13.29 7.17
C ARG A 27 21.07 -12.44 7.27
N GLY A 28 21.09 -11.52 8.24
CA GLY A 28 22.30 -10.82 8.69
C GLY A 28 23.33 -11.75 9.37
N ALA A 29 24.30 -11.19 10.09
CA ALA A 29 25.48 -11.95 10.55
C ALA A 29 25.41 -12.55 11.97
N ALA A 30 24.68 -11.97 12.93
CA ALA A 30 24.85 -12.35 14.34
C ALA A 30 24.01 -13.59 14.77
N VAL A 31 24.10 -13.94 16.06
CA VAL A 31 23.73 -15.27 16.60
C VAL A 31 22.66 -15.23 17.71
N ASN A 32 22.29 -14.04 18.23
CA ASN A 32 21.20 -13.87 19.21
C ASN A 32 20.11 -12.98 18.61
N ARG A 33 19.10 -13.58 17.97
CA ARG A 33 18.02 -12.84 17.29
C ARG A 33 16.63 -13.23 17.76
N SER A 34 15.73 -12.27 17.59
CA SER A 34 14.30 -12.36 17.87
C SER A 34 13.49 -11.77 16.71
N GLU A 35 13.78 -10.54 16.28
CA GLU A 35 12.85 -9.83 15.37
C GLU A 35 12.74 -10.41 13.96
N VAL A 36 11.49 -10.53 13.51
CA VAL A 36 11.11 -10.94 12.16
C VAL A 36 10.34 -9.80 11.49
N MET A 37 10.76 -9.40 10.29
CA MET A 37 10.07 -8.41 9.46
C MET A 37 9.56 -9.08 8.18
N VAL A 38 8.24 -9.17 8.02
CA VAL A 38 7.58 -9.82 6.89
C VAL A 38 7.05 -8.78 5.91
N TRP A 39 7.59 -8.78 4.70
CA TRP A 39 7.25 -7.85 3.63
C TRP A 39 6.14 -8.40 2.72
N PHE A 40 5.12 -7.56 2.51
CA PHE A 40 4.12 -7.72 1.46
C PHE A 40 4.39 -6.69 0.34
N PRO A 41 4.71 -7.13 -0.89
CA PRO A 41 4.97 -6.21 -1.99
C PRO A 41 3.72 -5.43 -2.43
N GLY A 42 3.93 -4.22 -2.94
CA GLY A 42 2.94 -3.45 -3.68
C GLY A 42 2.74 -3.95 -5.12
N GLY A 43 2.19 -3.08 -5.99
CA GLY A 43 1.91 -3.40 -7.40
C GLY A 43 0.42 -3.45 -7.77
N GLY A 44 -0.45 -2.81 -6.99
CA GLY A 44 -1.87 -2.63 -7.32
C GLY A 44 -2.68 -3.93 -7.42
N PHE A 45 -2.28 -4.98 -6.68
CA PHE A 45 -2.87 -6.33 -6.68
C PHE A 45 -2.84 -7.11 -8.01
N GLU A 46 -2.63 -6.46 -9.16
CA GLU A 46 -2.46 -7.10 -10.48
C GLU A 46 -0.99 -7.43 -10.81
N SER A 47 -0.02 -6.75 -10.20
CA SER A 47 1.42 -6.87 -10.51
C SER A 47 2.32 -6.94 -9.28
N GLY A 48 3.63 -7.12 -9.49
CA GLY A 48 4.64 -7.17 -8.42
C GLY A 48 5.29 -8.56 -8.25
N SER A 49 6.44 -8.59 -7.57
CA SER A 49 7.13 -9.84 -7.22
C SER A 49 7.89 -9.69 -5.90
N ALA A 50 7.93 -10.74 -5.08
CA ALA A 50 8.80 -10.82 -3.90
C ALA A 50 10.30 -10.68 -4.25
N SER A 51 10.68 -11.05 -5.48
CA SER A 51 12.08 -11.17 -5.90
C SER A 51 12.77 -9.84 -6.23
N ILE A 52 12.04 -8.71 -6.27
CA ILE A 52 12.63 -7.39 -6.57
C ILE A 52 13.08 -6.63 -5.31
N PHE A 53 12.78 -7.18 -4.12
CA PHE A 53 13.07 -6.57 -2.82
C PHE A 53 14.17 -7.36 -2.10
N ASP A 54 15.42 -6.92 -2.22
CA ASP A 54 16.53 -7.54 -1.47
C ASP A 54 16.66 -6.92 -0.07
N GLY A 55 16.10 -7.63 0.92
CA GLY A 55 16.20 -7.28 2.34
C GLY A 55 17.58 -7.50 2.98
N SER A 56 18.62 -7.90 2.23
CA SER A 56 19.93 -8.24 2.80
C SER A 56 20.62 -7.07 3.50
N ALA A 57 20.49 -5.85 2.99
CA ALA A 57 21.06 -4.66 3.62
C ALA A 57 20.35 -4.35 4.97
N LEU A 58 19.02 -4.32 4.99
CA LEU A 58 18.23 -4.17 6.23
C LEU A 58 18.56 -5.27 7.25
N ALA A 59 18.57 -6.54 6.82
CA ALA A 59 18.90 -7.68 7.67
C ALA A 59 20.34 -7.63 8.24
N ALA A 60 21.30 -7.10 7.49
CA ALA A 60 22.69 -7.00 7.90
C ALA A 60 22.99 -5.77 8.79
N TYR A 61 22.44 -4.59 8.47
CA TYR A 61 22.68 -3.37 9.24
C TYR A 61 21.94 -3.34 10.58
N GLU A 62 20.79 -4.03 10.67
CA GLU A 62 19.91 -3.99 11.84
C GLU A 62 19.73 -5.33 12.55
N ASP A 63 20.40 -6.40 12.09
CA ASP A 63 20.37 -7.75 12.67
C ASP A 63 18.94 -8.31 12.89
N VAL A 64 18.03 -7.95 11.98
CA VAL A 64 16.67 -8.51 11.88
C VAL A 64 16.65 -9.68 10.88
N LEU A 65 15.61 -10.50 10.92
CA LEU A 65 15.29 -11.42 9.81
C LEU A 65 14.28 -10.77 8.88
N VAL A 66 14.62 -10.65 7.60
CA VAL A 66 13.70 -10.14 6.58
C VAL A 66 13.14 -11.31 5.76
N VAL A 67 11.82 -11.34 5.65
CA VAL A 67 11.05 -12.38 4.96
C VAL A 67 10.23 -11.70 3.87
N THR A 68 10.56 -11.90 2.59
CA THR A 68 9.75 -11.37 1.48
C THR A 68 8.77 -12.44 0.98
N THR A 69 7.51 -12.04 0.78
CA THR A 69 6.41 -12.95 0.47
C THR A 69 5.83 -12.69 -0.91
N GLN A 70 5.45 -13.77 -1.60
CA GLN A 70 4.66 -13.71 -2.84
C GLN A 70 3.25 -14.19 -2.56
N TYR A 71 2.25 -13.41 -2.97
CA TYR A 71 0.84 -13.80 -2.99
C TYR A 71 0.31 -13.81 -4.43
N ARG A 72 -0.85 -14.45 -4.68
CA ARG A 72 -1.49 -14.47 -6.01
C ARG A 72 -2.06 -13.11 -6.39
N LEU A 73 -1.95 -12.78 -7.68
CA LEU A 73 -2.30 -11.46 -8.23
C LEU A 73 -3.50 -11.55 -9.20
N GLY A 74 -4.21 -10.43 -9.35
CA GLY A 74 -5.33 -10.26 -10.26
C GLY A 74 -6.41 -11.33 -10.13
N ILE A 75 -6.86 -11.86 -11.27
CA ILE A 75 -7.83 -12.96 -11.34
C ILE A 75 -7.44 -14.19 -10.48
N PHE A 76 -6.15 -14.46 -10.24
CA PHE A 76 -5.74 -15.59 -9.39
C PHE A 76 -5.78 -15.27 -7.89
N GLY A 77 -5.68 -14.00 -7.53
CA GLY A 77 -5.75 -13.47 -6.17
C GLY A 77 -7.17 -13.12 -5.73
N PHE A 78 -8.05 -12.70 -6.65
CA PHE A 78 -9.28 -11.99 -6.29
C PHE A 78 -10.55 -12.42 -7.05
N PHE A 79 -10.47 -13.39 -7.97
CA PHE A 79 -11.67 -13.91 -8.65
C PHE A 79 -12.72 -14.36 -7.64
N ASN A 80 -13.91 -13.78 -7.72
CA ASN A 80 -15.04 -14.07 -6.86
C ASN A 80 -16.34 -14.21 -7.67
N THR A 81 -17.35 -14.81 -7.05
CA THR A 81 -18.70 -15.02 -7.61
C THR A 81 -19.80 -14.32 -6.82
N GLY A 82 -19.45 -13.58 -5.75
CA GLY A 82 -20.41 -13.12 -4.75
C GLY A 82 -21.05 -14.26 -3.95
N ASP A 83 -20.46 -15.46 -3.98
CA ASP A 83 -20.97 -16.65 -3.31
C ASP A 83 -19.85 -17.58 -2.79
N GLN A 84 -20.26 -18.58 -2.02
CA GLN A 84 -19.39 -19.56 -1.37
C GLN A 84 -18.67 -20.55 -2.30
N HIS A 85 -18.86 -20.51 -3.63
CA HIS A 85 -18.01 -21.26 -4.56
C HIS A 85 -16.68 -20.51 -4.79
N ALA A 86 -16.72 -19.19 -4.97
CA ALA A 86 -15.54 -18.34 -5.04
C ALA A 86 -15.75 -17.07 -4.19
N PRO A 87 -15.44 -17.11 -2.87
CA PRO A 87 -15.60 -15.95 -2.00
C PRO A 87 -14.69 -14.78 -2.37
N GLY A 88 -13.57 -15.02 -3.07
CA GLY A 88 -12.58 -14.00 -3.40
C GLY A 88 -11.43 -13.99 -2.40
N ASN A 89 -10.77 -12.82 -2.27
CA ASN A 89 -9.77 -12.51 -1.24
C ASN A 89 -8.60 -13.51 -1.10
N TRP A 90 -8.38 -14.37 -2.09
CA TRP A 90 -7.42 -15.47 -2.06
C TRP A 90 -5.96 -15.01 -1.92
N ALA A 91 -5.64 -13.82 -2.42
CA ALA A 91 -4.36 -13.17 -2.22
C ALA A 91 -4.05 -12.99 -0.73
N PHE A 92 -5.01 -12.47 0.04
CA PHE A 92 -4.85 -12.31 1.48
C PHE A 92 -4.84 -13.66 2.21
N MET A 93 -5.52 -14.68 1.69
CA MET A 93 -5.42 -16.05 2.21
C MET A 93 -4.01 -16.65 1.99
N ASP A 94 -3.32 -16.33 0.88
CA ASP A 94 -1.91 -16.70 0.70
C ASP A 94 -1.01 -15.96 1.70
N GLN A 95 -1.32 -14.69 2.01
CA GLN A 95 -0.58 -13.90 2.99
C GLN A 95 -0.76 -14.44 4.42
N LEU A 96 -1.99 -14.79 4.81
CA LEU A 96 -2.26 -15.50 6.07
C LEU A 96 -1.53 -16.85 6.13
N ALA A 97 -1.51 -17.62 5.04
CA ALA A 97 -0.75 -18.87 4.98
C ALA A 97 0.77 -18.65 5.14
N ALA A 98 1.32 -17.59 4.55
CA ALA A 98 2.72 -17.21 4.73
C ALA A 98 3.03 -16.78 6.18
N LEU A 99 2.12 -16.06 6.85
CA LEU A 99 2.26 -15.70 8.26
C LEU A 99 2.16 -16.92 9.19
N SER A 100 1.26 -17.86 8.91
CA SER A 100 1.20 -19.15 9.61
C SER A 100 2.49 -19.96 9.44
N TRP A 101 3.03 -20.00 8.21
CA TRP A 101 4.33 -20.62 7.96
C TRP A 101 5.46 -19.95 8.76
N VAL A 102 5.48 -18.61 8.86
CA VAL A 102 6.43 -17.87 9.71
C VAL A 102 6.28 -18.28 11.17
N GLN A 103 5.06 -18.30 11.72
CA GLN A 103 4.80 -18.72 13.11
C GLN A 103 5.33 -20.13 13.41
N GLU A 104 5.09 -21.08 12.51
CA GLU A 104 5.54 -22.47 12.67
C GLU A 104 7.06 -22.67 12.47
N ASN A 105 7.68 -21.96 11.53
CA ASN A 105 9.00 -22.31 11.00
C ASN A 105 10.12 -21.31 11.33
N ILE A 106 9.83 -20.03 11.63
CA ILE A 106 10.87 -18.99 11.68
C ILE A 106 11.93 -19.22 12.77
N LYS A 107 11.55 -19.94 13.83
CA LYS A 107 12.47 -20.38 14.90
C LYS A 107 13.60 -21.28 14.38
N GLY A 108 13.38 -22.06 13.32
CA GLY A 108 14.41 -22.84 12.64
C GLY A 108 15.46 -21.98 11.91
N PHE A 109 15.12 -20.71 11.61
CA PHE A 109 16.01 -19.73 10.98
C PHE A 109 16.62 -18.74 12.00
N GLY A 110 16.26 -18.87 13.29
CA GLY A 110 16.73 -18.02 14.37
C GLY A 110 15.87 -16.77 14.64
N GLY A 111 14.59 -16.78 14.26
CA GLY A 111 13.63 -15.74 14.63
C GLY A 111 12.73 -16.15 15.79
N ASP A 112 12.15 -15.18 16.47
CA ASP A 112 11.11 -15.40 17.47
C ASP A 112 9.72 -15.23 16.82
N PRO A 113 8.89 -16.29 16.72
CA PRO A 113 7.51 -16.16 16.27
C PRO A 113 6.67 -15.26 17.19
N GLY A 114 7.11 -15.02 18.44
CA GLY A 114 6.51 -14.04 19.34
C GLY A 114 6.73 -12.57 18.94
N SER A 115 7.69 -12.28 18.06
CA SER A 115 8.06 -10.91 17.66
C SER A 115 8.15 -10.75 16.13
N VAL A 116 6.97 -10.71 15.51
CA VAL A 116 6.80 -10.59 14.05
C VAL A 116 6.12 -9.27 13.70
N THR A 117 6.81 -8.43 12.92
CA THR A 117 6.27 -7.20 12.33
C THR A 117 5.93 -7.43 10.87
N ILE A 118 4.71 -7.12 10.47
CA ILE A 118 4.30 -7.07 9.07
C ILE A 118 4.47 -5.65 8.52
N PHE A 119 4.97 -5.51 7.30
CA PHE A 119 5.11 -4.23 6.61
C PHE A 119 4.94 -4.39 5.10
N GLY A 120 4.57 -3.31 4.42
CA GLY A 120 4.23 -3.31 3.00
C GLY A 120 4.05 -1.88 2.50
N GLU A 121 4.02 -1.71 1.18
CA GLU A 121 3.80 -0.44 0.49
C GLU A 121 2.67 -0.61 -0.55
N SER A 122 1.95 0.46 -0.89
CA SER A 122 0.85 0.43 -1.87
C SER A 122 -0.17 -0.68 -1.55
N ALA A 123 -0.48 -1.58 -2.49
CA ALA A 123 -1.29 -2.79 -2.26
C ALA A 123 -0.80 -3.68 -1.09
N GLY A 124 0.50 -3.69 -0.80
CA GLY A 124 1.10 -4.32 0.37
C GLY A 124 0.79 -3.59 1.68
N ALA A 125 0.70 -2.27 1.68
CA ALA A 125 0.23 -1.49 2.84
C ALA A 125 -1.29 -1.70 3.08
N ILE A 126 -2.08 -1.76 2.00
CA ILE A 126 -3.49 -2.16 2.07
C ILE A 126 -3.60 -3.58 2.64
N SER A 127 -2.73 -4.50 2.22
CA SER A 127 -2.66 -5.87 2.76
C SER A 127 -2.36 -5.88 4.27
N VAL A 128 -1.37 -5.12 4.73
CA VAL A 128 -1.07 -4.98 6.17
C VAL A 128 -2.29 -4.46 6.95
N SER A 129 -2.91 -3.37 6.49
CA SER A 129 -4.11 -2.80 7.12
C SER A 129 -5.26 -3.82 7.20
N SER A 130 -5.48 -4.57 6.11
CA SER A 130 -6.51 -5.60 6.01
C SER A 130 -6.27 -6.74 7.00
N LEU A 131 -5.06 -7.29 7.06
CA LEU A 131 -4.71 -8.40 7.95
C LEU A 131 -4.92 -8.06 9.45
N LEU A 132 -4.74 -6.80 9.83
CA LEU A 132 -4.99 -6.33 11.21
C LEU A 132 -6.47 -6.32 11.62
N GLN A 133 -7.40 -6.34 10.65
CA GLN A 133 -8.84 -6.47 10.92
C GLN A 133 -9.19 -7.93 11.31
N ILE A 134 -8.42 -8.91 10.84
CA ILE A 134 -8.87 -10.31 10.71
C ILE A 134 -8.13 -11.29 11.63
N ILE A 135 -6.96 -10.88 12.14
CA ILE A 135 -6.22 -11.62 13.18
C ILE A 135 -7.03 -11.75 14.51
N ALA A 136 -8.21 -11.14 14.61
CA ALA A 136 -9.21 -11.38 15.65
C ALA A 136 -10.13 -12.61 15.37
N ASP A 137 -10.56 -12.82 14.12
CA ASP A 137 -11.74 -13.63 13.79
C ASP A 137 -11.46 -15.06 13.29
N VAL A 138 -10.20 -15.40 12.99
CA VAL A 138 -9.76 -16.69 12.40
C VAL A 138 -9.96 -17.92 13.32
N CYS A 139 -10.76 -17.80 14.39
CA CYS A 139 -11.11 -18.88 15.31
C CYS A 139 -12.41 -19.67 14.95
N GLY A 140 -13.07 -19.44 13.79
CA GLY A 140 -14.48 -19.89 13.61
C GLY A 140 -15.03 -20.29 12.21
N CYS A 141 -14.48 -21.33 11.56
CA CYS A 141 -15.21 -22.26 10.65
C CYS A 141 -15.63 -21.83 9.21
N ASN A 142 -16.32 -22.74 8.49
CA ASN A 142 -16.35 -22.91 7.01
C ASN A 142 -17.67 -22.51 6.30
N ALA A 143 -17.58 -22.29 4.97
CA ALA A 143 -18.69 -22.22 3.99
C ALA A 143 -18.56 -23.28 2.86
N SER A 144 -19.58 -23.51 2.01
CA SER A 144 -19.60 -24.68 1.09
C SER A 144 -20.45 -24.60 -0.19
N ASP A 145 -19.79 -24.41 -1.35
CA ASP A 145 -20.25 -24.69 -2.75
C ASP A 145 -21.47 -23.84 -3.24
N SER A 146 -21.43 -23.00 -4.31
CA SER A 146 -21.02 -23.22 -7.59
C SER A 146 -19.74 -23.82 -8.29
N LYS A 147 -19.69 -25.15 -8.30
CA LYS A 147 -18.57 -25.99 -8.79
C LYS A 147 -18.36 -25.90 -10.30
N ALA A 148 -19.41 -25.56 -11.05
CA ALA A 148 -19.38 -25.49 -12.51
C ALA A 148 -18.49 -24.36 -13.04
N LEU A 149 -18.61 -23.15 -12.49
CA LEU A 149 -17.86 -21.98 -12.96
C LEU A 149 -16.37 -22.09 -12.60
N LEU A 150 -16.06 -22.52 -11.38
CA LEU A 150 -14.68 -22.86 -10.98
C LEU A 150 -14.04 -23.91 -11.90
N ASN A 151 -14.77 -24.96 -12.27
CA ASN A 151 -14.25 -25.99 -13.16
C ASN A 151 -14.00 -25.45 -14.58
N CYS A 152 -14.87 -24.56 -15.09
CA CYS A 152 -14.63 -23.88 -16.36
C CYS A 152 -13.32 -23.07 -16.31
N LEU A 153 -13.17 -22.16 -15.33
CA LEU A 153 -12.02 -21.27 -15.21
C LEU A 153 -10.70 -22.04 -15.01
N ARG A 154 -10.70 -23.12 -14.23
CA ARG A 154 -9.53 -24.00 -14.05
C ARG A 154 -9.01 -24.61 -15.37
N THR A 155 -9.87 -24.81 -16.37
CA THR A 155 -9.45 -25.32 -17.70
C THR A 155 -8.86 -24.25 -18.62
N LYS A 156 -9.05 -22.95 -18.33
CA LYS A 156 -8.56 -21.86 -19.20
C LYS A 156 -7.09 -21.53 -18.94
N PRO A 157 -6.19 -21.49 -19.96
CA PRO A 157 -4.77 -21.20 -19.77
C PRO A 157 -4.58 -19.81 -19.13
N SER A 158 -3.47 -19.61 -18.41
CA SER A 158 -3.26 -18.39 -17.63
C SER A 158 -3.28 -17.12 -18.49
N THR A 159 -2.80 -17.18 -19.72
CA THR A 159 -2.89 -16.08 -20.69
C THR A 159 -4.33 -15.73 -21.09
N GLU A 160 -5.24 -16.70 -21.20
CA GLU A 160 -6.66 -16.44 -21.47
C GLU A 160 -7.37 -15.83 -20.25
N LEU A 161 -6.98 -16.25 -19.04
CA LEU A 161 -7.49 -15.69 -17.78
C LEU A 161 -7.00 -14.26 -17.51
N LEU A 162 -5.74 -13.95 -17.83
CA LEU A 162 -5.21 -12.57 -17.77
C LEU A 162 -5.91 -11.67 -18.81
N ASN A 163 -6.09 -12.16 -20.04
CA ASN A 163 -6.85 -11.46 -21.09
C ASN A 163 -8.35 -11.31 -20.78
N LEU A 164 -8.88 -12.05 -19.79
CA LEU A 164 -10.23 -11.87 -19.25
C LEU A 164 -10.26 -10.77 -18.18
N GLY A 165 -9.28 -10.71 -17.27
CA GLY A 165 -9.15 -9.60 -16.31
C GLY A 165 -9.08 -8.23 -16.99
N GLN A 166 -8.25 -8.13 -18.04
CA GLN A 166 -8.16 -6.95 -18.91
C GLN A 166 -9.49 -6.51 -19.58
N LYS A 167 -10.51 -7.38 -19.63
CA LYS A 167 -11.79 -7.14 -20.33
C LYS A 167 -13.01 -7.08 -19.42
N THR A 168 -12.94 -7.66 -18.23
CA THR A 168 -14.09 -7.78 -17.31
C THR A 168 -14.19 -6.64 -16.30
N LYS A 169 -13.17 -5.77 -16.24
CA LYS A 169 -12.89 -4.78 -15.18
C LYS A 169 -12.59 -5.45 -13.83
N SER A 170 -11.30 -5.42 -13.47
CA SER A 170 -10.68 -5.66 -12.15
C SER A 170 -11.24 -6.77 -11.26
N PHE A 171 -10.34 -7.67 -10.83
CA PHE A 171 -10.65 -8.56 -9.72
C PHE A 171 -10.13 -7.93 -8.43
N ASP A 172 -11.03 -7.31 -7.68
CA ASP A 172 -10.72 -6.55 -6.47
C ASP A 172 -11.08 -7.28 -5.16
N ARG A 173 -10.70 -6.65 -4.04
CA ARG A 173 -11.24 -6.95 -2.70
C ARG A 173 -12.77 -6.95 -2.73
N VAL A 174 -13.37 -7.91 -2.02
CA VAL A 174 -14.82 -7.96 -1.77
C VAL A 174 -15.13 -8.18 -0.28
N ILE A 175 -16.31 -7.72 0.15
CA ILE A 175 -16.95 -8.16 1.39
C ILE A 175 -17.45 -9.58 1.17
N ASP A 176 -16.71 -10.56 1.69
CA ASP A 176 -16.99 -11.99 1.56
C ASP A 176 -17.64 -12.59 2.82
N GLY A 177 -17.78 -11.81 3.89
CA GLY A 177 -18.32 -12.26 5.18
C GLY A 177 -17.35 -13.11 6.00
N VAL A 178 -16.08 -13.23 5.59
CA VAL A 178 -15.08 -14.15 6.19
C VAL A 178 -13.73 -13.47 6.40
N PHE A 179 -13.23 -12.79 5.37
CA PHE A 179 -12.05 -11.96 5.41
C PHE A 179 -12.46 -10.48 5.57
N PHE A 180 -13.45 -9.98 4.83
CA PHE A 180 -14.10 -8.71 5.17
C PHE A 180 -15.55 -8.97 5.61
N PRO A 181 -15.86 -8.87 6.92
CA PRO A 181 -17.22 -9.04 7.42
C PRO A 181 -18.11 -7.80 7.20
N ASP A 182 -17.51 -6.61 7.03
CA ASP A 182 -18.18 -5.34 6.74
C ASP A 182 -17.22 -4.41 5.97
N GLU A 183 -17.69 -3.24 5.56
CA GLU A 183 -16.89 -2.19 4.91
C GLU A 183 -15.70 -1.75 5.81
N PRO A 184 -14.46 -1.69 5.30
CA PRO A 184 -13.28 -1.35 6.10
C PRO A 184 -13.34 -0.03 6.89
N LEU A 185 -14.14 0.96 6.45
CA LEU A 185 -14.36 2.19 7.21
C LEU A 185 -15.28 1.98 8.42
N GLU A 186 -16.28 1.11 8.31
CA GLU A 186 -17.13 0.70 9.43
C GLU A 186 -16.34 -0.12 10.46
N LEU A 187 -15.48 -1.02 10.00
CA LEU A 187 -14.58 -1.77 10.90
C LEU A 187 -13.65 -0.82 11.69
N LEU A 188 -13.16 0.25 11.06
CA LEU A 188 -12.36 1.29 11.71
C LEU A 188 -13.20 2.17 12.65
N SER A 189 -14.43 2.56 12.28
CA SER A 189 -15.30 3.44 13.06
C SER A 189 -15.83 2.74 14.33
N GLN A 190 -16.23 1.47 14.19
CA GLN A 190 -16.71 0.59 15.25
C GLN A 190 -15.58 0.03 16.11
N LYS A 191 -14.31 0.17 15.67
CA LYS A 191 -13.09 -0.30 16.34
C LYS A 191 -13.05 -1.82 16.56
N THR A 192 -13.55 -2.58 15.58
CA THR A 192 -13.55 -4.05 15.60
C THR A 192 -12.22 -4.67 15.15
N PHE A 193 -11.29 -3.86 14.65
CA PHE A 193 -9.93 -4.26 14.29
C PHE A 193 -8.99 -4.42 15.52
N LYS A 194 -7.88 -5.16 15.34
CA LYS A 194 -6.90 -5.33 16.42
C LYS A 194 -6.00 -4.10 16.55
N ALA A 195 -6.20 -3.33 17.62
CA ALA A 195 -5.31 -2.21 17.99
C ALA A 195 -3.88 -2.70 18.30
N VAL A 196 -2.94 -2.46 17.39
CA VAL A 196 -1.51 -2.78 17.53
C VAL A 196 -0.64 -1.55 17.25
N PRO A 197 0.58 -1.47 17.80
CA PRO A 197 1.55 -0.45 17.40
C PRO A 197 1.68 -0.39 15.88
N SER A 198 1.68 0.80 15.30
CA SER A 198 1.60 1.00 13.85
C SER A 198 2.52 2.15 13.38
N ILE A 199 3.37 1.91 12.39
CA ILE A 199 3.91 2.98 11.53
C ILE A 199 2.97 3.11 10.33
N ILE A 200 2.56 4.34 10.03
CA ILE A 200 1.76 4.68 8.83
C ILE A 200 2.45 5.90 8.20
N GLY A 201 2.41 6.05 6.88
CA GLY A 201 2.95 7.23 6.23
C GLY A 201 2.69 7.26 4.74
N VAL A 202 3.09 8.36 4.13
CA VAL A 202 2.84 8.71 2.72
C VAL A 202 4.00 9.52 2.15
N ASN A 203 4.09 9.59 0.84
CA ASN A 203 5.06 10.42 0.12
C ASN A 203 4.42 11.78 -0.25
N ASN A 204 5.20 12.87 -0.33
CA ASN A 204 4.64 14.22 -0.50
C ASN A 204 4.13 14.56 -1.92
N HIS A 205 4.13 13.58 -2.82
CA HIS A 205 3.66 13.69 -4.20
C HIS A 205 3.31 12.30 -4.79
N GLU A 206 2.55 11.48 -4.06
CA GLU A 206 2.17 10.09 -4.43
C GLU A 206 1.76 9.90 -5.89
N CYS A 207 0.78 10.68 -6.37
CA CYS A 207 0.38 10.68 -7.78
C CYS A 207 1.23 11.66 -8.60
N GLY A 208 2.55 11.63 -8.43
CA GLY A 208 3.45 12.64 -8.97
C GLY A 208 3.98 12.33 -10.36
N PHE A 209 4.31 11.07 -10.61
CA PHE A 209 4.78 10.59 -11.90
C PHE A 209 4.44 9.12 -12.15
N MET A 210 4.76 8.20 -11.24
CA MET A 210 4.65 6.76 -11.50
C MET A 210 3.22 6.34 -11.88
N LEU A 211 2.23 6.67 -11.03
CA LEU A 211 0.83 6.31 -11.27
C LEU A 211 0.18 7.11 -12.42
N PRO A 212 0.32 8.45 -12.50
CA PRO A 212 -0.25 9.21 -13.63
C PRO A 212 0.35 8.85 -14.99
N MET A 213 1.61 8.38 -15.05
CA MET A 213 2.23 7.90 -16.30
C MET A 213 1.54 6.64 -16.86
N GLN A 214 0.84 5.88 -16.02
CA GLN A 214 0.10 4.69 -16.43
C GLN A 214 -1.38 5.00 -16.71
N GLU A 215 -2.02 5.83 -15.87
CA GLU A 215 -3.46 6.08 -15.94
C GLU A 215 -3.86 7.30 -16.81
N ILE A 216 -3.07 8.39 -16.80
CA ILE A 216 -3.40 9.69 -17.44
C ILE A 216 -2.13 10.44 -17.98
N PRO A 217 -1.24 9.77 -18.75
CA PRO A 217 0.11 10.27 -19.07
C PRO A 217 0.13 11.63 -19.78
N GLU A 218 -0.91 11.96 -20.56
CA GLU A 218 -1.03 13.24 -21.26
C GLU A 218 -0.99 14.44 -20.29
N THR A 219 -1.50 14.27 -19.07
CA THR A 219 -1.60 15.33 -18.07
C THR A 219 -0.23 15.75 -17.51
N LEU A 220 0.79 14.88 -17.57
CA LEU A 220 2.14 15.17 -17.07
C LEU A 220 2.80 16.37 -17.77
N SER A 221 2.46 16.58 -19.04
CA SER A 221 2.90 17.74 -19.82
C SER A 221 2.24 19.07 -19.43
N GLY A 222 1.13 18.99 -18.69
CA GLY A 222 0.18 20.07 -18.44
C GLY A 222 -1.25 19.56 -18.66
N SER A 223 -2.23 20.10 -17.93
CA SER A 223 -3.63 19.68 -18.01
C SER A 223 -4.56 20.89 -18.20
N ASN A 224 -5.79 20.66 -18.63
CA ASN A 224 -6.82 21.70 -18.72
C ASN A 224 -8.03 21.30 -17.87
N LYS A 225 -8.88 22.25 -17.47
CA LYS A 225 -9.97 21.97 -16.53
C LYS A 225 -10.98 20.93 -17.04
N SER A 226 -11.18 20.80 -18.36
CA SER A 226 -12.04 19.74 -18.91
C SER A 226 -11.42 18.35 -18.75
N LEU A 227 -10.12 18.22 -19.07
CA LEU A 227 -9.37 16.97 -18.91
C LEU A 227 -9.23 16.57 -17.42
N ALA A 228 -8.93 17.54 -16.55
CA ALA A 228 -8.83 17.31 -15.11
C ALA A 228 -10.18 16.87 -14.51
N LEU A 229 -11.30 17.50 -14.90
CA LEU A 229 -12.63 17.09 -14.43
C LEU A 229 -13.08 15.74 -15.01
N HIS A 230 -12.66 15.40 -16.24
CA HIS A 230 -12.87 14.07 -16.78
C HIS A 230 -12.08 13.01 -16.00
N ALA A 231 -10.80 13.26 -15.67
CA ALA A 231 -10.00 12.36 -14.84
C ALA A 231 -10.62 12.17 -13.44
N ILE A 232 -11.08 13.23 -12.79
CA ILE A 232 -11.76 13.16 -11.49
C ILE A 232 -13.05 12.34 -11.58
N HIS A 233 -13.86 12.52 -12.63
CA HIS A 233 -15.08 11.74 -12.84
C HIS A 233 -14.78 10.26 -13.09
N SER A 234 -13.87 9.97 -14.01
CA SER A 234 -13.57 8.60 -14.46
C SER A 234 -12.78 7.77 -13.43
N LEU A 235 -11.87 8.41 -12.69
CA LEU A 235 -11.07 7.74 -11.65
C LEU A 235 -11.81 7.71 -10.32
N LEU A 236 -12.16 8.89 -9.77
CA LEU A 236 -12.75 8.97 -8.42
C LEU A 236 -14.25 8.67 -8.39
N HIS A 237 -14.86 8.35 -9.54
CA HIS A 237 -16.29 8.02 -9.69
C HIS A 237 -17.25 9.11 -9.16
N ILE A 238 -16.76 10.36 -9.02
CA ILE A 238 -17.51 11.50 -8.49
C ILE A 238 -18.59 11.90 -9.52
N PRO A 239 -19.88 11.90 -9.17
CA PRO A 239 -20.96 12.27 -10.09
C PRO A 239 -20.78 13.69 -10.65
N ILE A 240 -21.19 13.89 -11.90
CA ILE A 240 -20.91 15.10 -12.70
C ILE A 240 -21.42 16.37 -12.00
N GLU A 241 -22.58 16.26 -11.34
CA GLU A 241 -23.21 17.28 -10.53
C GLU A 241 -22.35 17.77 -9.35
N TYR A 242 -21.47 16.94 -8.77
CA TYR A 242 -20.60 17.30 -7.65
C TYR A 242 -19.17 17.69 -8.05
N LEU A 243 -18.77 17.47 -9.30
CA LEU A 243 -17.42 17.84 -9.79
C LEU A 243 -17.08 19.32 -9.53
N HIS A 244 -18.09 20.21 -9.53
CA HIS A 244 -17.89 21.63 -9.25
C HIS A 244 -17.40 21.91 -7.81
N VAL A 245 -17.75 21.06 -6.83
CA VAL A 245 -17.31 21.17 -5.43
C VAL A 245 -15.80 20.95 -5.35
N VAL A 246 -15.34 19.84 -5.94
CA VAL A 246 -13.93 19.46 -6.02
C VAL A 246 -13.14 20.46 -6.87
N ALA A 247 -13.74 20.95 -7.96
CA ALA A 247 -13.13 21.96 -8.82
C ALA A 247 -12.86 23.29 -8.11
N ASN A 248 -13.76 23.69 -7.20
CA ASN A 248 -13.57 24.89 -6.38
C ASN A 248 -12.51 24.69 -5.29
N GLU A 249 -12.35 23.48 -4.75
CA GLU A 249 -11.34 23.18 -3.73
C GLU A 249 -9.91 23.11 -4.31
N TYR A 250 -9.74 22.56 -5.52
CA TYR A 250 -8.41 22.34 -6.11
C TYR A 250 -8.05 23.27 -7.29
N PHE A 251 -9.01 23.74 -8.10
CA PHE A 251 -8.73 24.56 -9.31
C PHE A 251 -9.25 26.00 -9.26
N LEU A 252 -9.67 26.49 -8.10
CA LEU A 252 -9.97 27.91 -7.90
C LEU A 252 -8.69 28.74 -8.02
N GLY A 253 -8.75 29.87 -8.72
CA GLY A 253 -7.58 30.70 -9.02
C GLY A 253 -6.70 30.20 -10.16
N GLN A 254 -6.45 28.89 -10.28
CA GLN A 254 -5.54 28.28 -11.26
C GLN A 254 -5.94 28.59 -12.72
N GLN A 255 -4.97 28.96 -13.58
CA GLN A 255 -5.25 29.34 -14.99
C GLN A 255 -4.36 28.62 -16.01
N SER A 256 -3.08 28.42 -15.68
CA SER A 256 -2.11 27.81 -16.59
C SER A 256 -2.23 26.28 -16.61
N PRO A 257 -1.82 25.61 -17.71
CA PRO A 257 -1.86 24.15 -17.77
C PRO A 257 -0.99 23.45 -16.72
N ILE A 258 0.05 24.13 -16.23
CA ILE A 258 0.97 23.64 -15.20
C ILE A 258 0.31 23.66 -13.83
N GLU A 259 -0.30 24.78 -13.42
CA GLU A 259 -1.06 24.87 -12.16
C GLU A 259 -2.22 23.86 -12.10
N ILE A 260 -2.91 23.65 -13.24
CA ILE A 260 -4.02 22.71 -13.34
C ILE A 260 -3.53 21.25 -13.27
N ARG A 261 -2.37 20.92 -13.86
CA ARG A 261 -1.72 19.61 -13.65
C ARG A 261 -1.37 19.44 -12.18
N ASP A 262 -0.59 20.35 -11.61
CA ASP A 262 -0.03 20.18 -10.26
C ASP A 262 -1.14 20.05 -9.21
N SER A 263 -2.25 20.80 -9.39
CA SER A 263 -3.44 20.68 -8.55
C SER A 263 -4.21 19.36 -8.74
N LEU A 264 -4.20 18.76 -9.95
CA LEU A 264 -4.81 17.45 -10.23
C LEU A 264 -3.96 16.31 -9.63
N LEU A 265 -2.64 16.40 -9.74
CA LEU A 265 -1.72 15.42 -9.16
C LEU A 265 -1.75 15.46 -7.61
N GLU A 266 -1.85 16.66 -7.02
CA GLU A 266 -2.09 16.82 -5.58
C GLU A 266 -3.44 16.22 -5.15
N LEU A 267 -4.51 16.45 -5.93
CA LEU A 267 -5.86 15.92 -5.67
C LEU A 267 -5.88 14.39 -5.66
N LEU A 268 -5.31 13.75 -6.68
CA LEU A 268 -5.28 12.28 -6.77
C LEU A 268 -4.44 11.67 -5.64
N GLY A 269 -3.30 12.28 -5.31
CA GLY A 269 -2.47 11.85 -4.17
C GLY A 269 -3.18 12.02 -2.82
N ASP A 270 -3.91 13.14 -2.64
CA ASP A 270 -4.71 13.38 -1.44
C ASP A 270 -5.79 12.31 -1.26
N VAL A 271 -6.55 12.00 -2.32
CA VAL A 271 -7.69 11.06 -2.25
C VAL A 271 -7.24 9.60 -2.12
N PHE A 272 -6.27 9.15 -2.91
CA PHE A 272 -5.89 7.73 -2.92
C PHE A 272 -5.00 7.31 -1.74
N PHE A 273 -4.22 8.23 -1.16
CA PHE A 273 -3.17 7.88 -0.19
C PHE A 273 -3.18 8.76 1.07
N VAL A 274 -3.10 10.09 0.93
CA VAL A 274 -2.87 10.97 2.10
C VAL A 274 -4.06 11.00 3.06
N VAL A 275 -5.28 11.20 2.56
CA VAL A 275 -6.47 11.21 3.41
C VAL A 275 -6.79 9.82 3.97
N PRO A 276 -6.81 8.71 3.18
CA PRO A 276 -7.00 7.36 3.75
C PRO A 276 -5.94 6.98 4.80
N GLY A 277 -4.67 7.33 4.60
CA GLY A 277 -3.59 7.10 5.56
C GLY A 277 -3.80 7.85 6.86
N LEU A 278 -4.13 9.15 6.79
CA LEU A 278 -4.42 9.99 7.96
C LEU A 278 -5.69 9.55 8.71
N VAL A 279 -6.74 9.14 7.99
CA VAL A 279 -7.98 8.59 8.58
C VAL A 279 -7.69 7.29 9.32
N THR A 280 -6.93 6.37 8.72
CA THR A 280 -6.51 5.11 9.36
C THR A 280 -5.67 5.38 10.61
N ALA A 281 -4.72 6.31 10.54
CA ALA A 281 -3.88 6.71 11.67
C ALA A 281 -4.69 7.34 12.83
N ARG A 282 -5.72 8.14 12.51
CA ARG A 282 -6.65 8.69 13.49
C ARG A 282 -7.47 7.59 14.18
N TYR A 283 -8.03 6.63 13.43
CA TYR A 283 -8.78 5.52 14.02
C TYR A 283 -7.91 4.60 14.89
N HIS A 284 -6.70 4.25 14.45
CA HIS A 284 -5.76 3.46 15.27
C HIS A 284 -5.38 4.21 16.57
N ARG A 285 -5.07 5.51 16.49
CA ARG A 285 -4.82 6.37 17.67
C ARG A 285 -6.01 6.38 18.61
N ASP A 286 -7.22 6.58 18.09
CA ASP A 286 -8.44 6.72 18.88
C ASP A 286 -8.98 5.37 19.40
N ALA A 287 -8.45 4.24 18.90
CA ALA A 287 -8.56 2.91 19.52
C ALA A 287 -7.50 2.65 20.60
N GLY A 288 -6.60 3.60 20.87
CA GLY A 288 -5.56 3.51 21.89
C GLY A 288 -4.24 2.88 21.44
N ALA A 289 -4.06 2.63 20.14
CA ALA A 289 -2.82 2.06 19.62
C ALA A 289 -1.68 3.10 19.57
N PRO A 290 -0.41 2.70 19.82
CA PRO A 290 0.76 3.55 19.53
C PRO A 290 0.95 3.72 18.02
N VAL A 291 0.52 4.88 17.48
CA VAL A 291 0.69 5.23 16.07
C VAL A 291 1.89 6.17 15.88
N TYR A 292 2.66 5.98 14.82
CA TYR A 292 3.75 6.85 14.40
C TYR A 292 3.56 7.21 12.93
N PHE A 293 3.29 8.48 12.63
CA PHE A 293 3.03 8.94 11.26
C PHE A 293 4.26 9.58 10.62
N TYR A 294 4.50 9.34 9.32
CA TYR A 294 5.51 10.06 8.53
C TYR A 294 4.98 10.64 7.21
N GLU A 295 5.67 11.67 6.73
CA GLU A 295 5.60 12.13 5.34
C GLU A 295 7.03 12.05 4.77
N PHE A 296 7.23 11.28 3.71
CA PHE A 296 8.52 11.20 3.02
C PHE A 296 8.57 12.27 1.91
N GLN A 297 9.63 13.07 1.91
CA GLN A 297 9.69 14.34 1.17
C GLN A 297 10.91 14.47 0.25
N HIS A 298 11.81 13.47 0.25
CA HIS A 298 13.06 13.51 -0.51
C HIS A 298 12.90 12.84 -1.88
N ARG A 299 13.18 13.59 -2.96
CA ARG A 299 13.29 13.04 -4.31
C ARG A 299 14.65 12.34 -4.45
N PRO A 300 14.72 11.02 -4.75
CA PRO A 300 16.00 10.31 -4.87
C PRO A 300 16.85 10.80 -6.07
N GLN A 301 18.16 10.87 -5.88
CA GLN A 301 19.13 11.34 -6.89
C GLN A 301 19.12 10.49 -8.16
N CYS A 302 18.92 9.17 -8.04
CA CYS A 302 18.81 8.24 -9.17
C CYS A 302 17.61 8.51 -10.11
N PHE A 303 16.77 9.49 -9.78
CA PHE A 303 15.64 9.94 -10.59
C PHE A 303 15.83 11.32 -11.22
N GLU A 304 17.01 11.95 -11.14
CA GLU A 304 17.25 13.28 -11.75
C GLU A 304 16.89 13.29 -13.25
N ASP A 305 17.46 12.38 -14.04
CA ASP A 305 17.23 12.29 -15.50
C ASP A 305 15.93 11.59 -15.92
N THR A 306 15.30 10.79 -15.04
CA THR A 306 14.21 9.87 -15.41
C THR A 306 12.81 10.26 -14.93
N LYS A 307 12.69 11.18 -13.95
CA LYS A 307 11.41 11.80 -13.57
C LYS A 307 11.42 13.30 -13.94
N PRO A 308 10.32 13.91 -14.41
CA PRO A 308 10.26 15.35 -14.65
C PRO A 308 10.62 16.19 -13.41
N ALA A 309 11.26 17.35 -13.58
CA ALA A 309 11.81 18.14 -12.48
C ALA A 309 10.78 18.70 -11.46
N PHE A 310 9.49 18.73 -11.80
CA PHE A 310 8.42 19.15 -10.87
C PHE A 310 8.06 18.06 -9.83
N VAL A 311 8.49 16.82 -10.06
CA VAL A 311 8.15 15.66 -9.24
C VAL A 311 9.00 15.65 -7.97
N LYS A 312 8.35 15.55 -6.80
CA LYS A 312 8.98 15.51 -5.47
C LYS A 312 9.27 14.06 -5.07
N ALA A 313 8.93 13.63 -3.85
CA ALA A 313 8.87 12.22 -3.50
C ALA A 313 7.57 11.61 -4.06
N ASP A 314 7.73 10.75 -5.06
CA ASP A 314 6.64 10.10 -5.81
C ASP A 314 6.35 8.70 -5.24
N HIS A 315 5.36 7.98 -5.76
CA HIS A 315 5.00 6.66 -5.23
C HIS A 315 6.21 5.71 -5.12
N SER A 316 6.26 4.91 -4.06
CA SER A 316 7.31 3.90 -3.81
C SER A 316 8.76 4.41 -3.70
N ASP A 317 9.02 5.71 -3.64
CA ASP A 317 10.39 6.26 -3.59
C ASP A 317 11.11 5.98 -2.26
N GLU A 318 10.36 5.87 -1.16
CA GLU A 318 10.84 5.67 0.20
C GLU A 318 11.32 4.23 0.46
N ILE A 319 10.77 3.23 -0.27
CA ILE A 319 11.16 1.80 -0.19
C ILE A 319 12.67 1.64 -0.29
N ARG A 320 13.31 2.38 -1.20
CA ARG A 320 14.76 2.34 -1.48
C ARG A 320 15.60 2.64 -0.23
N PHE A 321 15.07 3.46 0.67
CA PHE A 321 15.70 3.84 1.92
C PHE A 321 15.41 2.82 3.03
N VAL A 322 14.19 2.28 3.08
CA VAL A 322 13.76 1.25 4.06
C VAL A 322 14.48 -0.09 3.84
N PHE A 323 14.68 -0.51 2.58
CA PHE A 323 15.38 -1.75 2.26
C PHE A 323 16.92 -1.63 2.31
N GLY A 324 17.46 -0.40 2.32
CA GLY A 324 18.90 -0.17 2.25
C GLY A 324 19.48 -0.32 0.85
N GLY A 325 18.70 0.02 -0.19
CA GLY A 325 19.07 -0.18 -1.61
C GLY A 325 20.41 0.46 -2.00
N ALA A 326 20.76 1.57 -1.36
CA ALA A 326 22.04 2.28 -1.54
C ALA A 326 23.29 1.53 -1.02
N PHE A 327 23.10 0.33 -0.46
CA PHE A 327 24.15 -0.56 0.05
C PHE A 327 24.15 -1.95 -0.59
N LEU A 328 23.26 -2.21 -1.56
CA LEU A 328 23.21 -3.45 -2.32
C LEU A 328 24.26 -3.46 -3.44
N THR A 329 24.73 -4.65 -3.82
CA THR A 329 25.66 -4.84 -4.94
C THR A 329 25.30 -6.12 -5.70
N GLY A 330 25.22 -6.05 -7.03
CA GLY A 330 24.82 -7.17 -7.90
C GLY A 330 23.65 -6.82 -8.81
N ASP A 331 22.93 -7.84 -9.29
CA ASP A 331 21.95 -7.70 -10.38
C ASP A 331 20.64 -6.97 -10.02
N ILE A 332 20.42 -6.65 -8.73
CA ILE A 332 19.23 -5.96 -8.21
C ILE A 332 19.65 -4.62 -7.59
N VAL A 333 19.93 -3.63 -8.45
CA VAL A 333 20.27 -2.28 -7.99
C VAL A 333 18.98 -1.46 -7.83
N MET A 334 18.48 -1.36 -6.60
CA MET A 334 17.29 -0.55 -6.31
C MET A 334 17.58 0.96 -6.26
N PHE A 335 18.84 1.35 -6.04
CA PHE A 335 19.23 2.73 -5.74
C PHE A 335 20.69 3.00 -6.17
N GLU A 336 20.88 3.10 -7.48
CA GLU A 336 22.17 3.38 -8.11
C GLU A 336 22.67 4.80 -7.76
N GLU A 337 23.99 4.99 -7.71
CA GLU A 337 24.68 6.29 -7.49
C GLU A 337 24.31 7.12 -6.24
N ALA A 338 23.51 6.59 -5.30
CA ALA A 338 23.03 7.28 -4.10
C ALA A 338 24.10 8.10 -3.35
N THR A 339 23.78 9.35 -3.01
CA THR A 339 24.64 10.30 -2.29
C THR A 339 24.98 9.84 -0.86
N GLN A 340 25.95 10.49 -0.22
CA GLN A 340 26.30 10.19 1.16
C GLN A 340 25.17 10.59 2.13
N GLU A 341 24.47 11.66 1.80
CA GLU A 341 23.31 12.20 2.53
C GLU A 341 22.11 11.24 2.43
N GLU A 342 21.85 10.67 1.26
CA GLU A 342 20.82 9.63 1.06
C GLU A 342 21.17 8.33 1.78
N LYS A 343 22.44 7.92 1.75
CA LYS A 343 22.93 6.78 2.54
C LYS A 343 22.72 7.02 4.04
N LEU A 344 22.97 8.24 4.53
CA LEU A 344 22.67 8.62 5.91
C LEU A 344 21.16 8.65 6.21
N LEU A 345 20.31 9.07 5.28
CA LEU A 345 18.84 8.99 5.42
C LEU A 345 18.36 7.53 5.47
N SER A 346 18.87 6.66 4.59
CA SER A 346 18.55 5.23 4.60
C SER A 346 18.99 4.55 5.89
N ARG A 347 20.18 4.88 6.44
CA ARG A 347 20.58 4.39 7.77
C ARG A 347 19.63 4.84 8.89
N LYS A 348 19.09 6.08 8.84
CA LYS A 348 18.06 6.53 9.81
C LYS A 348 16.76 5.74 9.64
N MET A 349 16.29 5.56 8.41
CA MET A 349 15.02 4.87 8.10
C MET A 349 15.06 3.39 8.46
N MET A 350 16.09 2.65 8.05
CA MET A 350 16.31 1.27 8.50
C MET A 350 16.31 1.18 10.04
N LYS A 351 16.94 2.15 10.72
CA LYS A 351 16.99 2.17 12.19
C LYS A 351 15.62 2.39 12.83
N TYR A 352 14.82 3.35 12.36
CA TYR A 352 13.47 3.57 12.85
C TYR A 352 12.59 2.32 12.68
N TRP A 353 12.57 1.72 11.48
CA TRP A 353 11.76 0.53 11.19
C TRP A 353 12.18 -0.67 12.05
N ALA A 354 13.49 -0.91 12.24
CA ALA A 354 13.97 -2.00 13.07
C ALA A 354 13.82 -1.75 14.58
N ASN A 355 13.93 -0.50 15.06
CA ASN A 355 13.61 -0.17 16.45
C ASN A 355 12.13 -0.42 16.76
N PHE A 356 11.27 -0.02 15.82
CA PHE A 356 9.84 -0.27 15.89
C PHE A 356 9.54 -1.78 15.90
N ALA A 357 10.18 -2.58 15.03
CA ALA A 357 10.02 -4.03 15.05
C ALA A 357 10.40 -4.65 16.41
N ARG A 358 11.47 -4.16 17.06
CA ARG A 358 11.94 -4.62 18.40
C ARG A 358 11.04 -4.23 19.57
N SER A 359 10.13 -3.26 19.43
CA SER A 359 9.56 -2.58 20.62
C SER A 359 8.21 -1.88 20.45
N GLY A 360 7.64 -1.83 19.25
CA GLY A 360 6.50 -0.98 18.91
C GLY A 360 6.82 0.53 18.89
N ASN A 361 8.08 0.93 19.02
CA ASN A 361 8.52 2.33 19.07
C ASN A 361 9.75 2.57 18.17
N PRO A 362 9.71 3.47 17.17
CA PRO A 362 10.83 3.70 16.26
C PRO A 362 12.03 4.41 16.90
N ASN A 363 11.85 5.05 18.06
CA ASN A 363 12.88 5.89 18.66
C ASN A 363 14.09 5.11 19.20
N GLY A 364 15.26 5.75 19.20
CA GLY A 364 16.49 5.17 19.72
C GLY A 364 17.67 6.14 19.67
N ASN A 365 18.83 5.70 20.18
CA ASN A 365 20.03 6.53 20.25
C ASN A 365 20.46 7.04 18.86
N ASN A 366 20.89 8.31 18.81
CA ASN A 366 21.36 9.02 17.61
C ASN A 366 20.32 9.19 16.49
N LEU A 367 19.02 9.05 16.80
CA LEU A 367 17.93 9.43 15.92
C LEU A 367 17.25 10.73 16.40
N PRO A 368 16.73 11.56 15.49
CA PRO A 368 15.71 12.55 15.82
C PRO A 368 14.49 11.89 16.51
N LEU A 369 13.81 12.65 17.37
CA LEU A 369 12.61 12.17 18.05
C LEU A 369 11.45 12.05 17.05
N TRP A 370 10.89 10.85 16.89
CA TRP A 370 9.62 10.61 16.20
C TRP A 370 8.50 10.54 17.26
N PRO A 371 7.67 11.59 17.41
CA PRO A 371 6.57 11.59 18.38
C PRO A 371 5.50 10.58 17.99
N ALA A 372 4.80 10.02 18.99
CA ALA A 372 3.58 9.27 18.75
C ALA A 372 2.47 10.22 18.25
N TYR A 373 1.77 9.80 17.21
CA TYR A 373 0.71 10.54 16.52
C TYR A 373 -0.56 10.59 17.38
N ASN A 374 -0.56 11.52 18.33
CA ASN A 374 -1.65 11.78 19.27
C ASN A 374 -2.56 12.93 18.74
N HIS A 375 -3.40 13.53 19.58
CA HIS A 375 -4.29 14.64 19.17
C HIS A 375 -3.56 15.95 18.79
N THR A 376 -2.24 16.07 19.04
CA THR A 376 -1.43 17.14 18.41
C THR A 376 -1.23 16.89 16.91
N GLU A 377 -1.35 15.66 16.43
CA GLU A 377 -1.12 15.20 15.05
C GLU A 377 0.27 15.58 14.51
N GLN A 378 1.29 15.50 15.37
CA GLN A 378 2.69 15.63 14.97
C GLN A 378 3.19 14.39 14.22
N TYR A 379 3.92 14.60 13.14
CA TYR A 379 4.43 13.56 12.26
C TYR A 379 5.88 13.83 11.85
N LEU A 380 6.61 12.78 11.44
CA LEU A 380 8.00 12.89 11.03
C LEU A 380 8.10 13.24 9.54
N MET A 381 8.72 14.39 9.22
CA MET A 381 9.08 14.75 7.85
C MET A 381 10.42 14.11 7.50
N LEU A 382 10.38 13.04 6.72
CA LEU A 382 11.55 12.28 6.29
C LEU A 382 12.14 12.91 5.02
N ASN A 383 13.17 13.71 5.25
CA ASN A 383 14.04 14.31 4.24
C ASN A 383 15.50 14.22 4.72
N LEU A 384 16.49 14.63 3.91
CA LEU A 384 17.93 14.58 4.28
C LEU A 384 18.17 15.24 5.66
N ASN A 385 17.56 16.41 5.85
CA ASN A 385 17.31 16.99 7.17
C ASN A 385 15.92 16.56 7.69
N VAL A 386 15.90 15.68 8.68
CA VAL A 386 14.67 15.15 9.27
C VAL A 386 14.09 16.17 10.27
N SER A 387 12.79 16.44 10.16
CA SER A 387 12.11 17.45 10.99
C SER A 387 10.69 17.00 11.37
N LEU A 388 9.95 17.81 12.13
CA LEU A 388 8.59 17.50 12.57
C LEU A 388 7.58 18.41 11.89
N GLY A 389 6.58 17.81 11.26
CA GLY A 389 5.35 18.48 10.83
C GLY A 389 4.25 18.31 11.86
N GLN A 390 3.13 19.02 11.66
CA GLN A 390 1.94 18.93 12.49
C GLN A 390 0.68 19.09 11.63
N ARG A 391 -0.36 18.29 11.89
CA ARG A 391 -1.68 18.39 11.23
C ARG A 391 -1.59 18.38 9.70
N LEU A 392 -0.91 17.37 9.15
CA LEU A 392 -0.73 17.18 7.70
C LEU A 392 -2.08 17.34 6.97
N LYS A 393 -2.13 18.25 6.00
CA LYS A 393 -3.27 18.43 5.08
C LYS A 393 -4.64 18.64 5.77
N GLU A 394 -4.68 19.14 7.01
CA GLU A 394 -5.89 19.22 7.86
C GLU A 394 -7.19 19.62 7.13
N LYS A 395 -7.13 20.71 6.34
CA LYS A 395 -8.29 21.22 5.58
C LYS A 395 -8.73 20.29 4.43
N ARG A 396 -7.79 19.63 3.74
CA ARG A 396 -8.11 18.65 2.68
C ARG A 396 -8.73 17.40 3.30
N VAL A 397 -8.22 16.96 4.46
CA VAL A 397 -8.83 15.86 5.22
C VAL A 397 -10.26 16.22 5.61
N GLU A 398 -10.50 17.40 6.20
CA GLU A 398 -11.84 17.89 6.53
C GLU A 398 -12.76 17.99 5.29
N PHE A 399 -12.24 18.47 4.16
CA PHE A 399 -12.98 18.54 2.90
C PHE A 399 -13.46 17.15 2.44
N TRP A 400 -12.56 16.16 2.38
CA TRP A 400 -12.87 14.82 1.89
C TRP A 400 -13.64 13.95 2.89
N THR A 401 -13.44 14.10 4.21
CA THR A 401 -14.15 13.30 5.22
C THR A 401 -15.48 13.89 5.65
N ASN A 402 -15.63 15.22 5.64
CA ASN A 402 -16.84 15.89 6.14
C ASN A 402 -17.60 16.62 5.03
N ILE A 403 -16.94 17.49 4.24
CA ILE A 403 -17.65 18.43 3.36
C ILE A 403 -18.25 17.73 2.13
N VAL A 404 -17.47 16.93 1.40
CA VAL A 404 -17.96 16.20 0.22
C VAL A 404 -19.09 15.21 0.58
N PRO A 405 -18.96 14.34 1.61
CA PRO A 405 -20.05 13.46 2.02
C PRO A 405 -21.32 14.18 2.48
N LEU A 406 -21.18 15.33 3.17
CA LEU A 406 -22.32 16.15 3.59
C LEU A 406 -23.07 16.75 2.40
N ILE A 407 -22.37 17.25 1.38
CA ILE A 407 -23.01 17.83 0.19
C ILE A 407 -23.73 16.76 -0.63
N MET A 408 -23.11 15.57 -0.80
CA MET A 408 -23.73 14.46 -1.53
C MET A 408 -24.97 13.93 -0.80
N SER A 409 -24.87 13.64 0.51
CA SER A 409 -26.01 13.14 1.30
C SER A 409 -27.16 14.15 1.46
N ALA A 410 -26.87 15.45 1.53
CA ALA A 410 -27.91 16.49 1.55
C ALA A 410 -28.71 16.58 0.23
N SER A 411 -28.12 16.14 -0.88
CA SER A 411 -28.76 16.03 -2.20
C SER A 411 -29.54 14.71 -2.33
N GLU A 412 -28.94 13.60 -1.89
CA GLU A 412 -29.58 12.27 -1.88
C GLU A 412 -30.77 12.16 -0.90
N ALA A 413 -30.92 13.08 0.06
CA ALA A 413 -32.05 13.13 0.98
C ALA A 413 -33.45 13.24 0.30
N LEU A 414 -33.51 13.48 -1.01
CA LEU A 414 -34.73 13.39 -1.83
C LEU A 414 -35.07 11.95 -2.29
N LEU A 415 -34.11 11.01 -2.31
CA LEU A 415 -34.27 9.65 -2.83
C LEU A 415 -33.41 8.59 -2.10
N LYS A 416 -33.97 8.02 -1.01
CA LYS A 416 -33.58 6.74 -0.36
C LYS A 416 -32.28 6.77 0.51
N PRO A 417 -32.03 5.74 1.35
CA PRO A 417 -31.13 5.86 2.50
C PRO A 417 -29.66 5.55 2.19
N LEU A 418 -28.79 6.00 3.10
CA LEU A 418 -27.33 6.07 2.97
C LEU A 418 -26.66 4.72 2.65
N SER A 419 -25.83 4.74 1.60
CA SER A 419 -24.59 3.97 1.49
C SER A 419 -23.41 4.96 1.48
N SER A 420 -23.20 5.63 2.62
CA SER A 420 -22.24 6.72 2.76
C SER A 420 -20.78 6.26 2.76
N LEU A 421 -19.89 7.09 2.22
CA LEU A 421 -18.41 7.01 2.37
C LEU A 421 -17.67 5.92 1.55
N ILE A 422 -18.21 5.53 0.38
CA ILE A 422 -17.54 4.66 -0.62
C ILE A 422 -16.09 5.11 -0.94
N PHE A 423 -15.77 6.41 -0.82
CA PHE A 423 -14.43 6.98 -1.02
C PHE A 423 -13.30 6.36 -0.17
N PHE A 424 -13.60 5.68 0.94
CA PHE A 424 -12.59 5.16 1.87
C PHE A 424 -12.67 3.65 2.13
N SER A 425 -13.71 2.97 1.65
CA SER A 425 -14.02 1.61 2.10
C SER A 425 -13.59 0.53 1.10
N LEU A 426 -13.76 0.76 -0.21
CA LEU A 426 -13.20 -0.08 -1.28
C LEU A 426 -12.16 0.72 -2.07
N PRO A 427 -10.99 0.14 -2.44
CA PRO A 427 -10.04 0.83 -3.28
C PRO A 427 -10.65 0.94 -4.68
N VAL A 428 -10.63 2.14 -5.25
CA VAL A 428 -10.95 2.32 -6.67
C VAL A 428 -10.00 1.45 -7.51
N PRO A 429 -10.50 0.71 -8.53
CA PRO A 429 -9.64 -0.06 -9.42
C PRO A 429 -8.68 0.83 -10.19
N PHE A 430 -7.37 0.63 -10.00
CA PHE A 430 -6.32 1.14 -10.89
C PHE A 430 -6.27 0.23 -12.14
N PHE A 431 -6.69 0.74 -13.29
CA PHE A 431 -6.92 -0.07 -14.48
C PHE A 431 -5.70 -0.11 -15.40
N PHE A 432 -4.67 -0.89 -15.00
CA PHE A 432 -3.42 -1.11 -15.75
C PHE A 432 -3.62 -1.68 -17.16
N SER A 433 -4.00 -0.83 -18.12
CA SER A 433 -4.25 -1.15 -19.52
C SER A 433 -2.96 -1.22 -20.34
N PHE A 434 -2.14 -2.25 -20.13
CA PHE A 434 -0.97 -2.52 -20.97
C PHE A 434 -1.36 -2.96 -22.39
N ALA A 435 -0.97 -2.17 -23.40
CA ALA A 435 -0.91 -2.61 -24.79
C ALA A 435 0.02 -1.70 -25.64
N PRO A 436 0.91 -2.25 -26.49
CA PRO A 436 1.53 -3.58 -26.50
C PRO A 436 3.00 -3.58 -26.01
#